data_AF-A0A0F2NNC9-F1
#
_entry.id   AF-A0A0F2NNC9-F1
#
_cell.length_a   1.000
_cell.length_b   1.000
_cell.length_c   1.000
_cell.angle_alpha   90.00
_cell.angle_beta   90.00
_cell.angle_gamma   90.00
#
_symmetry.space_group_name_H-M   'P 1'
#
loop_
_entity.id
_entity.type
_entity.pdbx_description
1 polymer ?
#
loop_
_entity_poly.entity_id
_entity_poly.type
_entity_poly.pdbx_seq_one_letter_code
_entity_poly.pdbx_strand_id
1 'polypeptide(L)'
;MSNSLYIVWKEGNNTGIPIIDEQHRGIISTINSLHYFIQNGDSEKILQPTLVTLKQYTLIHFKTEEAIIAKAGYPDLEEHCALHQGLAEKTDQVYQEAITTKDHELVLSFLRDWWLNHIVRIDSKYVPFVIK
;
A
#
# COMPACT_ATOMS: atom_id res chain seq x y z
N MET A 1 23.66 -2.72 -12.98
CA MET A 1 23.21 -2.13 -11.70
C MET A 1 21.85 -2.76 -11.44
N SER A 2 21.72 -3.53 -10.36
CA SER A 2 20.42 -4.09 -9.94
C SER A 2 19.45 -2.92 -9.72
N ASN A 3 18.21 -3.06 -10.17
CA ASN A 3 17.21 -2.01 -10.07
C ASN A 3 17.04 -1.62 -8.59
N SER A 4 17.32 -0.37 -8.22
CA SER A 4 17.32 0.05 -6.80
C SER A 4 15.93 0.18 -6.20
N LEU A 5 14.88 0.17 -7.03
CA LEU A 5 13.49 0.34 -6.61
C LEU A 5 12.67 -0.89 -6.98
N TYR A 6 11.91 -1.38 -6.01
CA TYR A 6 11.03 -2.53 -6.14
C TYR A 6 9.72 -2.18 -6.84
N ILE A 7 9.20 -0.98 -6.57
CA ILE A 7 8.05 -0.38 -7.24
C ILE A 7 8.46 1.02 -7.71
N VAL A 8 8.28 1.29 -9.00
CA VAL A 8 8.61 2.57 -9.62
C VAL A 8 7.30 3.32 -9.90
N TRP A 9 7.18 4.53 -9.36
CA TRP A 9 6.08 5.43 -9.68
C TRP A 9 6.08 5.79 -11.16
N LYS A 10 4.93 5.77 -11.81
CA LYS A 10 4.74 6.21 -13.20
C LYS A 10 3.62 7.24 -13.25
N GLU A 11 3.62 8.09 -14.27
CA GLU A 11 2.59 9.13 -14.44
C GLU A 11 1.17 8.56 -14.48
N GLY A 12 0.99 7.35 -15.03
CA GLY A 12 -0.29 6.65 -15.03
C GLY A 12 -0.77 6.13 -13.67
N ASN A 13 0.00 6.33 -12.59
CA ASN A 13 -0.42 6.03 -11.22
C ASN A 13 -1.12 7.21 -10.53
N ASN A 14 -1.11 8.41 -11.12
CA ASN A 14 -1.80 9.55 -10.52
C ASN A 14 -3.31 9.37 -10.65
N THR A 15 -4.01 9.47 -9.52
CA THR A 15 -5.46 9.59 -9.45
C THR A 15 -5.94 10.99 -9.84
N GLY A 16 -5.05 11.99 -9.75
CA GLY A 16 -5.39 13.40 -9.93
C GLY A 16 -5.92 14.07 -8.65
N ILE A 17 -6.00 13.33 -7.54
CA ILE A 17 -6.39 13.82 -6.22
C ILE A 17 -5.09 14.01 -5.41
N PRO A 18 -4.60 15.26 -5.21
CA PRO A 18 -3.23 15.49 -4.74
C PRO A 18 -2.85 14.80 -3.43
N ILE A 19 -3.77 14.77 -2.46
CA ILE A 19 -3.54 14.13 -1.16
C ILE A 19 -3.45 12.60 -1.27
N ILE A 20 -4.24 11.98 -2.16
CA ILE A 20 -4.18 10.54 -2.42
C ILE A 20 -2.87 10.19 -3.13
N ASP A 21 -2.50 10.96 -4.15
CA ASP A 21 -1.25 10.73 -4.89
C ASP A 21 -0.02 10.88 -3.99
N GLU A 22 -0.04 11.81 -3.03
CA GLU A 22 1.02 11.96 -2.03
C GLU A 22 1.09 10.74 -1.10
N GLN A 23 -0.05 10.29 -0.57
CA GLN A 23 -0.12 9.10 0.27
C GLN A 23 0.35 7.85 -0.47
N HIS A 24 -0.06 7.67 -1.73
CA HIS A 24 0.42 6.58 -2.58
C HIS A 24 1.94 6.58 -2.75
N ARG A 25 2.55 7.75 -2.98
CA ARG A 25 4.02 7.89 -3.07
C ARG A 25 4.71 7.53 -1.75
N GLY A 26 4.13 7.90 -0.61
CA GLY A 26 4.67 7.53 0.70
C GLY A 26 4.61 6.02 0.96
N ILE A 27 3.52 5.36 0.55
CA ILE A 27 3.38 3.90 0.62
C ILE A 27 4.46 3.22 -0.22
N ILE A 28 4.62 3.61 -1.49
CA ILE A 28 5.67 3.07 -2.36
C ILE A 28 7.06 3.29 -1.79
N SER A 29 7.34 4.48 -1.25
CA SER A 29 8.65 4.81 -0.67
C SER A 29 8.98 3.89 0.51
N THR A 30 7.97 3.57 1.31
CA THR A 30 8.10 2.65 2.45
C THR A 30 8.31 1.20 1.98
N ILE A 31 7.59 0.75 0.94
CA ILE A 31 7.80 -0.57 0.33
C ILE A 31 9.22 -0.68 -0.28
N ASN A 32 9.69 0.37 -0.95
CA ASN A 32 11.05 0.38 -1.52
C ASN A 32 12.12 0.38 -0.43
N SER A 33 11.88 1.02 0.71
CA SER A 33 12.79 0.96 1.88
C SER A 33 12.84 -0.45 2.45
N LEU A 34 11.68 -1.10 2.59
CA LEU A 34 11.60 -2.49 3.03
C LEU A 34 12.38 -3.42 2.09
N HIS A 35 12.23 -3.24 0.78
CA HIS A 35 12.97 -4.00 -0.22
C HIS A 35 14.49 -3.82 -0.08
N TYR A 36 14.95 -2.57 0.08
CA TYR A 36 16.37 -2.29 0.28
C TYR A 36 16.94 -3.03 1.49
N PHE A 37 16.27 -2.99 2.63
CA PHE A 37 16.73 -3.67 3.84
C PHE A 37 16.75 -5.20 3.68
N ILE A 38 15.74 -5.78 3.03
CA ILE A 38 15.71 -7.22 2.73
C ILE A 38 16.88 -7.61 1.83
N GLN A 39 17.15 -6.85 0.77
CA GLN A 39 18.24 -7.13 -0.17
C GLN A 39 19.63 -6.98 0.44
N ASN A 40 19.79 -6.14 1.46
CA ASN A 40 21.04 -6.02 2.21
C ASN A 40 21.24 -7.11 3.27
N GLY A 41 20.23 -7.96 3.51
CA GLY A 41 20.26 -8.94 4.60
C GLY A 41 20.20 -8.28 5.98
N ASP A 42 19.57 -7.11 6.08
CA ASP A 42 19.40 -6.42 7.35
C ASP A 42 18.55 -7.25 8.33
N SER A 43 18.84 -7.10 9.62
CA SER A 43 18.17 -7.89 10.66
C SER A 43 16.69 -7.51 10.84
N GLU A 44 15.92 -8.41 11.45
CA GLU A 44 14.51 -8.17 11.84
C GLU A 44 14.31 -6.87 12.63
N LYS A 45 15.31 -6.44 13.41
CA LYS A 45 15.26 -5.18 14.18
C LYS A 45 15.10 -3.94 13.29
N ILE A 46 15.46 -4.02 12.01
CA ILE A 46 15.33 -2.96 11.00
C ILE A 46 14.06 -3.19 10.15
N LEU A 47 13.74 -4.44 9.84
CA LEU A 47 12.57 -4.79 9.03
C LEU A 47 11.25 -4.51 9.75
N GLN A 48 11.15 -4.91 11.03
CA GLN A 48 9.93 -4.76 11.83
C GLN A 48 9.45 -3.30 11.94
N PRO A 49 10.29 -2.30 12.29
CA PRO A 49 9.87 -0.91 12.29
C PRO A 49 9.35 -0.42 10.94
N THR A 50 10.00 -0.82 9.84
CA THR A 50 9.59 -0.44 8.48
C THR A 50 8.18 -0.95 8.15
N LEU A 51 7.88 -2.18 8.57
CA LEU A 51 6.56 -2.79 8.39
C LEU A 51 5.48 -2.16 9.28
N VAL A 52 5.84 -1.80 10.52
CA VAL A 52 4.94 -1.04 11.41
C VAL A 52 4.61 0.32 10.79
N THR A 53 5.62 1.04 10.27
CA THR A 53 5.40 2.31 9.57
C THR A 53 4.50 2.13 8.35
N LEU A 54 4.74 1.10 7.53
CA LEU A 54 3.91 0.81 6.37
C LEU A 54 2.45 0.60 6.79
N LYS A 55 2.19 -0.28 7.77
CA LYS A 55 0.85 -0.56 8.27
C LYS A 55 0.14 0.68 8.80
N GLN A 56 0.83 1.49 9.60
CA GLN A 56 0.24 2.72 10.14
C GLN A 56 -0.11 3.71 9.03
N TYR A 57 0.78 3.85 8.05
CA TYR A 57 0.59 4.77 6.95
C TYR A 57 -0.53 4.33 6.01
N THR A 58 -0.67 3.03 5.73
CA THR A 58 -1.79 2.51 4.93
C THR A 58 -3.13 2.67 5.63
N LEU A 59 -3.21 2.50 6.95
CA LEU A 59 -4.44 2.76 7.71
C LEU A 59 -4.87 4.23 7.65
N ILE A 60 -3.90 5.16 7.73
CA ILE A 60 -4.19 6.60 7.59
C ILE A 60 -4.69 6.90 6.17
N HIS A 61 -4.04 6.32 5.16
CA HIS A 61 -4.44 6.45 3.77
C HIS A 61 -5.88 5.95 3.54
N PHE A 62 -6.20 4.72 3.98
CA PHE A 62 -7.55 4.16 3.88
C PHE A 62 -8.60 5.06 4.51
N LYS A 63 -8.35 5.58 5.72
CA LYS A 63 -9.29 6.50 6.39
C LYS A 63 -9.47 7.81 5.64
N THR A 64 -8.40 8.33 5.06
CA THR A 64 -8.44 9.55 4.24
C THR A 64 -9.29 9.33 3.00
N GLU A 65 -9.05 8.23 2.29
CA GLU A 65 -9.75 7.85 1.09
C GLU A 65 -11.23 7.59 1.33
N GLU A 66 -11.56 6.77 2.33
CA GLU A 66 -12.93 6.47 2.75
C GLU A 66 -13.73 7.75 3.04
N ALA A 67 -13.12 8.72 3.73
CA ALA A 67 -13.74 10.00 4.01
C ALA A 67 -14.00 10.83 2.74
N ILE A 68 -13.05 10.82 1.80
CA ILE A 68 -13.16 11.53 0.51
C ILE A 68 -14.28 10.92 -0.33
N ILE A 69 -14.28 9.60 -0.52
CA ILE A 69 -15.23 8.92 -1.40
C ILE A 69 -16.64 8.87 -0.79
N ALA A 70 -16.75 8.83 0.54
CA ALA A 70 -18.04 8.98 1.23
C ALA A 70 -18.66 10.35 0.97
N LYS A 71 -17.86 11.43 1.08
CA LYS A 71 -18.33 12.79 0.80
C LYS A 71 -18.71 12.99 -0.68
N ALA A 72 -18.04 12.29 -1.57
CA ALA A 72 -18.34 12.29 -3.01
C ALA A 72 -19.62 11.50 -3.37
N GLY A 73 -20.17 10.71 -2.44
CA GLY A 73 -21.32 9.85 -2.70
C GLY A 73 -20.97 8.65 -3.59
N TYR A 74 -19.76 8.11 -3.44
CA TYR A 74 -19.33 6.93 -4.19
C TYR A 74 -20.22 5.71 -3.86
N PRO A 75 -20.89 5.08 -4.84
CA PRO A 75 -21.90 4.04 -4.58
C PRO A 75 -21.34 2.77 -3.95
N ASP A 76 -20.07 2.44 -4.21
CA ASP A 76 -19.46 1.19 -3.72
C ASP A 76 -18.62 1.42 -2.44
N LEU A 77 -18.93 2.46 -1.66
CA LEU A 77 -18.19 2.80 -0.42
C LEU A 77 -18.08 1.61 0.54
N GLU A 78 -19.16 0.87 0.76
CA GLU A 78 -19.15 -0.26 1.71
C GLU A 78 -18.23 -1.40 1.24
N GLU A 79 -18.29 -1.75 -0.04
CA GLU A 79 -17.41 -2.76 -0.64
C GLU A 79 -15.95 -2.29 -0.56
N HIS A 80 -15.70 -1.01 -0.83
CA HIS A 80 -14.37 -0.43 -0.75
C HIS A 80 -13.79 -0.50 0.68
N CYS A 81 -14.56 -0.11 1.70
CA CYS A 81 -14.16 -0.24 3.11
C CYS A 81 -13.86 -1.70 3.50
N ALA A 82 -14.66 -2.65 3.01
CA ALA A 82 -14.45 -4.07 3.28
C ALA A 82 -13.15 -4.58 2.65
N LEU A 83 -12.80 -4.11 1.45
CA LEU A 83 -11.51 -4.40 0.81
C LEU A 83 -10.34 -3.88 1.66
N HIS A 84 -10.40 -2.63 2.14
CA HIS A 84 -9.38 -2.07 3.03
C HIS A 84 -9.19 -2.88 4.31
N GLN A 85 -10.28 -3.30 4.94
CA GLN A 85 -10.20 -4.14 6.14
C GLN A 85 -9.51 -5.48 5.85
N GLY A 86 -9.93 -6.17 4.77
CA GLY A 86 -9.32 -7.44 4.37
C GLY A 86 -7.83 -7.31 4.03
N LEU A 87 -7.42 -6.18 3.44
CA LEU A 87 -6.02 -5.91 3.12
C LEU A 87 -5.17 -5.67 4.38
N ALA A 88 -5.69 -4.94 5.36
CA ALA A 88 -5.00 -4.75 6.64
C ALA A 88 -4.81 -6.09 7.37
N GLU A 89 -5.85 -6.92 7.43
CA GLU A 89 -5.79 -8.25 8.03
C GLU A 89 -4.82 -9.18 7.29
N LYS A 90 -4.85 -9.18 5.95
CA LYS A 90 -3.94 -10.01 5.15
C LYS A 90 -2.48 -9.58 5.29
N THR A 91 -2.22 -8.28 5.39
CA THR A 91 -0.85 -7.75 5.64
C THR A 91 -0.28 -8.31 6.94
N ASP A 92 -1.08 -8.32 8.02
CA ASP A 92 -0.66 -8.88 9.30
C ASP A 92 -0.37 -10.39 9.20
N GLN A 93 -1.23 -11.15 8.53
CA GLN A 93 -1.05 -12.60 8.34
C GLN A 93 0.24 -12.92 7.59
N VAL A 94 0.45 -12.25 6.44
CA VAL A 94 1.63 -12.42 5.58
C VAL A 94 2.91 -12.06 6.34
N TYR A 95 2.87 -11.03 7.18
CA TYR A 95 4.01 -10.66 8.01
C TYR A 95 4.34 -11.72 9.08
N GLN A 96 3.34 -12.24 9.78
CA GLN A 96 3.56 -13.30 10.78
C GLN A 96 4.10 -14.58 10.13
N GLU A 97 3.61 -14.91 8.94
CA GLU A 97 4.11 -16.02 8.13
C GLU A 97 5.59 -15.80 7.77
N ALA A 98 5.94 -14.62 7.25
CA ALA A 98 7.31 -14.28 6.88
C ALA A 98 8.30 -14.38 8.05
N ILE A 99 7.91 -13.96 9.26
CA ILE A 99 8.74 -14.15 10.47
C ILE A 99 8.97 -15.64 10.75
N THR A 100 7.91 -16.44 10.63
CA THR A 100 7.93 -17.87 10.94
C THR A 100 8.78 -18.65 9.94
N THR A 101 8.64 -18.36 8.65
CA THR A 101 9.35 -19.02 7.55
C THR A 101 10.74 -18.43 7.29
N LYS A 102 11.02 -17.24 7.83
CA LYS A 102 12.19 -16.40 7.50
C LYS A 102 12.25 -16.03 6.01
N ASP A 103 11.09 -15.93 5.37
CA ASP A 103 10.94 -15.53 3.98
C ASP A 103 10.28 -14.15 3.90
N HIS A 104 11.11 -13.10 3.97
CA HIS A 104 10.64 -11.71 3.89
C HIS A 104 10.21 -11.28 2.48
N GLU A 105 10.61 -12.03 1.43
CA GLU A 105 10.16 -11.77 0.06
C GLU A 105 8.67 -12.06 -0.12
N LEU A 106 8.09 -12.92 0.73
CA LEU A 106 6.65 -13.15 0.80
C LEU A 106 5.87 -11.87 1.14
N VAL A 107 6.42 -11.00 2.00
CA VAL A 107 5.80 -9.71 2.33
C VAL A 107 5.89 -8.74 1.15
N LEU A 108 7.06 -8.67 0.51
CA LEU A 108 7.25 -7.78 -0.66
C LEU A 108 6.37 -8.18 -1.84
N SER A 109 6.26 -9.47 -2.15
CA SER A 109 5.41 -9.96 -3.24
C SER A 109 3.94 -9.60 -3.00
N PHE A 110 3.44 -9.87 -1.80
CA PHE A 110 2.09 -9.47 -1.39
C PHE A 110 1.87 -7.95 -1.52
N LEU A 111 2.79 -7.13 -1.01
CA LEU A 111 2.66 -5.67 -1.05
C LEU A 111 2.69 -5.10 -2.48
N ARG A 112 3.48 -5.70 -3.37
CA ARG A 112 3.47 -5.34 -4.80
C ARG A 112 2.15 -5.67 -5.46
N ASP A 113 1.63 -6.86 -5.22
CA ASP A 113 0.35 -7.29 -5.79
C ASP A 113 -0.80 -6.46 -5.24
N TRP A 114 -0.77 -6.14 -3.95
CA TRP A 114 -1.71 -5.22 -3.34
C TRP A 114 -1.64 -3.83 -3.99
N TRP A 115 -0.45 -3.25 -4.11
CA TRP A 115 -0.27 -1.96 -4.79
C TRP A 115 -0.83 -1.98 -6.23
N LEU A 116 -0.52 -3.00 -7.02
CA LEU A 116 -0.95 -3.08 -8.41
C LEU A 116 -2.46 -3.33 -8.57
N ASN A 117 -3.07 -4.12 -7.67
CA ASN A 117 -4.47 -4.51 -7.80
C ASN A 117 -5.41 -3.56 -7.08
N HIS A 118 -5.07 -3.08 -5.89
CA HIS A 118 -5.90 -2.14 -5.14
C HIS A 118 -5.68 -0.73 -5.67
N ILE A 119 -4.47 -0.20 -5.46
CA ILE A 119 -4.23 1.23 -5.65
C ILE A 119 -4.35 1.66 -7.11
N VAL A 120 -3.87 0.85 -8.05
CA VAL A 120 -3.95 1.23 -9.47
C VAL A 120 -5.34 0.98 -10.06
N ARG A 121 -6.03 -0.10 -9.67
CA ARG A 121 -7.28 -0.50 -10.34
C ARG A 121 -8.53 -0.11 -9.57
N ILE A 122 -8.58 -0.38 -8.26
CA ILE A 122 -9.75 -0.09 -7.45
C ILE A 122 -9.88 1.42 -7.24
N ASP A 123 -8.80 2.11 -6.90
CA ASP A 123 -8.90 3.53 -6.55
C ASP A 123 -9.26 4.41 -7.75
N SER A 124 -8.85 3.98 -8.95
CA SER A 124 -9.24 4.66 -10.20
C SER A 124 -10.76 4.74 -10.41
N LYS A 125 -11.54 3.84 -9.79
CA LYS A 125 -13.00 3.79 -9.97
C LYS A 125 -13.73 4.94 -9.29
N TYR A 126 -13.21 5.45 -8.16
CA TYR A 126 -13.87 6.56 -7.46
C TYR A 126 -13.44 7.93 -8.01
N VAL A 127 -12.34 8.00 -8.77
CA VAL A 127 -11.80 9.27 -9.29
C VAL A 127 -12.86 10.14 -9.98
N PRO A 128 -13.73 9.62 -10.88
CA PRO A 128 -14.77 10.43 -11.54
C PRO A 128 -15.83 11.01 -10.60
N PHE A 129 -15.95 10.48 -9.38
CA PHE A 129 -16.89 10.97 -8.37
C PHE A 129 -16.28 12.10 -7.54
N VAL A 130 -14.94 12.12 -7.41
CA VAL A 130 -14.20 13.09 -6.60
C VAL A 130 -13.75 14.29 -7.43
N ILE A 131 -13.21 14.06 -8.63
CA ILE A 131 -12.77 15.12 -9.54
C ILE A 131 -13.93 15.47 -10.47
N LYS A 132 -14.40 16.72 -10.39
CA LYS A 132 -15.47 17.28 -11.24
C LYS A 132 -14.91 18.33 -12.19
#